data_AF-A0A1G3AY60-F1
#
_entry.id   AF-A0A1G3AY60-F1
#
_cell.length_a   1.000
_cell.length_b   1.000
_cell.length_c   1.000
_cell.angle_alpha   90.00
_cell.angle_beta   90.00
_cell.angle_gamma   90.00
#
_symmetry.space_group_name_H-M   'P 1'
#
loop_
_entity.id
_entity.type
_entity.pdbx_description
1 polymer ?
#
loop_
_entity_poly.entity_id
_entity_poly.type
_entity_poly.pdbx_seq_one_letter_code
_entity_poly.pdbx_strand_id
1 'polypeptide(L)'
;MNRLINFSLCLMLVISFPVISEAAQVDFAWSTPEFISHKKDSEGEKKYLIWCYSIRNTIDKEITVPVATLLTTDTHKYYEDKYIPEIAGKVSEGDEKYISADEMKGEFDPGVTKKGIAIFEDIDPHAKRINIFMTGLSHLFFWRWRLVDPSYKITYKKSGDKWILEEHGFTKDNSHINYADPPERSRAGKLK
;
A
#
# COMPACT_ATOMS: atom_id res chain seq x y z
N MET A 1 34.07 30.22 65.79
CA MET A 1 34.24 29.95 64.34
C MET A 1 33.58 28.63 64.04
N ASN A 2 32.52 28.63 63.22
CA ASN A 2 32.10 27.57 62.30
C ASN A 2 30.74 27.95 61.69
N ARG A 3 30.77 28.32 60.41
CA ARG A 3 29.59 28.52 59.56
C ARG A 3 29.27 27.17 58.93
N LEU A 4 28.03 26.69 59.06
CA LEU A 4 27.50 25.62 58.23
C LEU A 4 26.33 26.18 57.43
N ILE A 5 26.61 26.42 56.16
CA ILE A 5 25.67 26.79 55.11
C ILE A 5 25.05 25.48 54.63
N ASN A 6 23.79 25.22 54.97
CA ASN A 6 23.04 24.08 54.42
C ASN A 6 22.54 24.45 53.02
N PHE A 7 23.25 23.96 52.00
CA PHE A 7 22.88 24.05 50.60
C PHE A 7 21.93 22.88 50.28
N SER A 8 20.62 23.12 50.27
CA SER A 8 19.62 22.12 49.87
C SER A 8 19.58 22.03 48.34
N LEU A 9 20.30 21.06 47.76
CA LEU A 9 20.32 20.79 46.33
C LEU A 9 19.02 20.06 45.93
N CYS A 10 18.17 20.74 45.17
CA CYS A 10 16.93 20.20 44.62
C CYS A 10 17.27 19.25 43.44
N LEU A 11 17.28 17.94 43.66
CA LEU A 11 17.47 16.95 42.58
C LEU A 11 16.11 16.60 41.95
N MET A 12 15.66 17.41 41.00
CA MET A 12 14.53 17.06 40.13
C MET A 12 15.02 16.05 39.09
N LEU A 13 14.84 14.76 39.39
CA LEU A 13 15.15 13.66 38.50
C LEU A 13 14.06 13.61 37.40
N VAL A 14 14.27 14.37 36.32
CA VAL A 14 13.45 14.27 35.12
C VAL A 14 13.78 12.96 34.43
N ILE A 15 12.99 11.91 34.70
CA ILE A 15 13.06 10.66 33.96
C ILE A 15 12.42 10.94 32.60
N SER A 16 13.23 11.45 31.67
CA SER A 16 12.88 11.45 30.25
C SER A 16 12.97 10.01 29.75
N PHE A 17 11.83 9.31 29.75
CA PHE A 17 11.72 8.08 28.99
C PHE A 17 12.02 8.43 27.53
N PRO A 18 12.94 7.73 26.84
CA PRO A 18 12.97 7.81 25.39
C PRO A 18 11.60 7.30 24.94
N VAL A 19 10.79 8.20 24.40
CA VAL A 19 9.70 7.81 23.53
C VAL A 19 10.39 7.12 22.36
N ILE A 20 10.49 5.80 22.42
CA ILE A 20 10.83 4.98 21.27
C ILE A 20 9.64 5.17 20.33
N SER A 21 9.74 6.18 19.47
CA SER A 21 8.91 6.23 18.29
C SER A 21 9.30 4.98 17.51
N GLU A 22 8.43 3.97 17.48
CA GLU A 22 8.56 2.90 16.48
C GLU A 22 8.56 3.60 15.12
N ALA A 23 9.75 3.73 14.53
CA ALA A 23 9.87 4.11 13.14
C ALA A 23 9.06 3.07 12.34
N ALA A 24 8.28 3.54 11.36
CA ALA A 24 7.57 2.62 10.48
C ALA A 24 8.58 1.63 9.89
N GLN A 25 8.30 0.33 10.05
CA GLN A 25 9.24 -0.74 9.65
C GLN A 25 9.45 -0.80 8.13
N VAL A 26 8.58 -0.12 7.39
CA VAL A 26 8.70 0.08 5.95
C VAL A 26 8.60 1.55 5.59
N ASP A 27 9.46 1.99 4.68
CA ASP A 27 9.27 3.21 3.92
C ASP A 27 8.44 2.87 2.68
N PHE A 28 7.36 3.63 2.48
CA PHE A 28 6.47 3.46 1.34
C PHE A 28 6.45 4.74 0.50
N ALA A 29 6.73 4.59 -0.79
CA ALA A 29 6.66 5.68 -1.77
C ALA A 29 5.87 5.23 -3.01
N TRP A 30 5.30 6.20 -3.73
CA TRP A 30 4.44 5.93 -4.88
C TRP A 30 4.48 7.04 -5.93
N SER A 31 4.09 6.70 -7.16
CA SER A 31 3.93 7.64 -8.27
C SER A 31 2.51 8.22 -8.32
N THR A 32 2.34 9.29 -9.10
CA THR A 32 0.99 9.66 -9.56
C THR A 32 0.52 8.62 -10.58
N PRO A 33 -0.76 8.21 -10.57
CA PRO A 33 -1.30 7.31 -11.58
C PRO A 33 -1.27 7.95 -12.96
N GLU A 34 -0.89 7.17 -13.96
CA GLU A 34 -0.78 7.65 -15.35
C GLU A 34 -1.46 6.68 -16.30
N PHE A 35 -1.94 7.20 -17.43
CA PHE A 35 -2.52 6.34 -18.45
C PHE A 35 -1.48 6.01 -19.51
N ILE A 36 -1.37 4.73 -19.85
CA ILE A 36 -0.56 4.24 -20.97
C ILE A 36 -1.45 3.52 -21.97
N SER A 37 -1.23 3.80 -23.25
CA SER A 37 -1.83 3.01 -24.32
C SER A 37 -0.94 1.82 -24.65
N HIS A 38 -1.55 0.65 -24.78
CA HIS A 38 -0.86 -0.55 -25.22
C HIS A 38 -1.74 -1.33 -26.20
N LYS A 39 -1.17 -1.66 -27.36
CA LYS A 39 -1.78 -2.51 -28.37
C LYS A 39 -1.22 -3.92 -28.22
N LYS A 40 -2.08 -4.88 -27.91
CA LYS A 40 -1.75 -6.30 -27.94
C LYS A 40 -1.91 -6.81 -29.37
N ASP A 41 -1.03 -7.70 -29.84
CA ASP A 41 -0.85 -8.07 -31.25
C ASP A 41 -2.11 -8.46 -32.05
N SER A 42 -3.23 -8.74 -31.39
CA SER A 42 -4.51 -9.12 -32.00
C SER A 42 -5.72 -8.31 -31.53
N GLU A 43 -5.54 -7.38 -30.59
CA GLU A 43 -6.61 -6.55 -30.03
C GLU A 43 -6.41 -5.07 -30.41
N GLY A 44 -7.48 -4.27 -30.32
CA GLY A 44 -7.40 -2.82 -30.46
C GLY A 44 -6.45 -2.20 -29.43
N GLU A 45 -6.08 -0.93 -29.65
CA GLU A 45 -5.34 -0.17 -28.65
C GLU A 45 -6.21 -0.03 -27.38
N LYS A 46 -5.70 -0.55 -26.26
CA LYS A 46 -6.34 -0.44 -24.94
C LYS A 46 -5.59 0.55 -24.08
N LYS A 47 -6.34 1.23 -23.21
CA LYS A 47 -5.82 2.23 -22.28
C LYS A 47 -5.77 1.64 -20.88
N TYR A 48 -4.60 1.67 -20.25
CA TYR A 48 -4.35 1.13 -18.93
C TYR A 48 -3.98 2.27 -17.99
N LEU A 49 -4.45 2.22 -16.75
CA LEU A 49 -3.96 3.08 -15.69
C LEU A 49 -2.84 2.34 -14.96
N ILE A 50 -1.65 2.92 -14.95
CA ILE A 50 -0.50 2.39 -14.21
C ILE A 50 -0.27 3.18 -12.93
N TRP A 51 0.20 2.50 -11.90
CA TRP A 51 0.58 3.11 -10.65
C TRP A 51 1.80 2.39 -10.07
N CYS A 52 2.92 3.10 -9.97
CA CYS A 52 4.19 2.56 -9.52
C CYS A 52 4.38 2.86 -8.03
N TYR A 53 5.03 1.95 -7.32
CA TYR A 53 5.29 2.10 -5.89
C TYR A 53 6.59 1.41 -5.47
N SER A 54 7.11 1.78 -4.31
CA SER A 54 8.24 1.09 -3.69
C SER A 54 8.01 0.88 -2.20
N ILE A 55 8.49 -0.26 -1.73
CA ILE A 55 8.51 -0.62 -0.31
C ILE A 55 9.95 -0.92 0.05
N ARG A 56 10.45 -0.25 1.09
CA ARG A 56 11.78 -0.48 1.64
C ARG A 56 11.68 -0.93 3.07
N ASN A 57 12.37 -2.01 3.42
CA ASN A 57 12.55 -2.40 4.81
C ASN A 57 13.55 -1.45 5.49
N THR A 58 13.13 -0.76 6.54
CA THR A 58 13.93 0.25 7.26
C THR A 58 14.58 -0.29 8.53
N ILE A 59 14.30 -1.55 8.90
CA ILE A 59 14.77 -2.16 10.13
C ILE A 59 15.84 -3.22 9.86
N ASP A 60 16.69 -3.46 10.85
CA ASP A 60 17.86 -4.36 10.74
C ASP A 60 17.49 -5.86 10.86
N LYS A 61 16.24 -6.22 10.51
CA LYS A 61 15.78 -7.62 10.46
C LYS A 61 14.93 -7.86 9.22
N GLU A 62 14.92 -9.09 8.74
CA GLU A 62 14.01 -9.53 7.68
C GLU A 62 12.55 -9.39 8.13
N ILE A 63 11.69 -8.93 7.21
CA ILE A 63 10.24 -8.81 7.41
C ILE A 63 9.48 -9.43 6.25
N THR A 64 8.31 -10.00 6.53
CA THR A 64 7.40 -10.49 5.49
C THR A 64 6.26 -9.48 5.30
N VAL A 65 6.06 -9.02 4.06
CA VAL A 65 5.04 -8.02 3.73
C VAL A 65 3.95 -8.65 2.86
N PRO A 66 2.67 -8.70 3.30
CA PRO A 66 1.56 -9.17 2.47
C PRO A 66 1.03 -8.04 1.58
N VAL A 67 1.69 -7.85 0.44
CA VAL A 67 1.37 -6.78 -0.53
C VAL A 67 0.16 -7.15 -1.38
N ALA A 68 -0.85 -6.29 -1.43
CA ALA A 68 -1.95 -6.38 -2.38
C ALA A 68 -2.45 -4.98 -2.73
N THR A 69 -2.88 -4.80 -3.97
CA THR A 69 -3.35 -3.51 -4.49
C THR A 69 -4.73 -3.62 -5.10
N LEU A 70 -5.59 -2.63 -4.82
CA LEU A 70 -6.94 -2.52 -5.37
C LEU A 70 -7.22 -1.07 -5.74
N LEU A 71 -7.98 -0.84 -6.81
CA LEU A 71 -8.50 0.48 -7.15
C LEU A 71 -10.03 0.52 -7.08
N THR A 72 -10.55 1.61 -6.55
CA THR A 72 -11.99 1.95 -6.57
C THR A 72 -12.22 3.31 -7.17
N THR A 73 -13.41 3.54 -7.73
CA THR A 73 -13.83 4.83 -8.29
C THR A 73 -14.99 5.44 -7.48
N ASP A 74 -15.24 6.73 -7.66
CA ASP A 74 -16.48 7.39 -7.23
C ASP A 74 -17.74 6.89 -7.93
N THR A 75 -17.58 6.17 -9.05
CA THR A 75 -18.66 5.45 -9.73
C THR A 75 -18.97 4.09 -9.10
N HIS A 76 -18.37 3.77 -7.94
CA HIS A 76 -18.55 2.52 -7.19
C HIS A 76 -18.12 1.26 -7.98
N LYS A 77 -17.17 1.42 -8.90
CA LYS A 77 -16.52 0.29 -9.59
C LYS A 77 -15.22 -0.08 -8.91
N TYR A 78 -14.84 -1.34 -9.08
CA TYR A 78 -13.68 -1.96 -8.45
C TYR A 78 -12.80 -2.56 -9.55
N TYR A 79 -11.50 -2.44 -9.36
CA TYR A 79 -10.50 -2.85 -10.33
C TYR A 79 -9.33 -3.53 -9.62
N GLU A 80 -9.07 -4.77 -10.01
CA GLU A 80 -7.93 -5.53 -9.54
C GLU A 80 -6.68 -5.20 -10.35
N ASP A 81 -5.53 -5.29 -9.70
CA ASP A 81 -4.23 -5.25 -10.36
C ASP A 81 -4.10 -6.46 -11.31
N LYS A 82 -3.66 -6.19 -12.54
CA LYS A 82 -3.30 -7.20 -13.54
C LYS A 82 -1.88 -6.92 -14.04
N TYR A 83 -0.92 -7.72 -13.59
CA TYR A 83 0.44 -7.57 -14.10
C TYR A 83 0.54 -7.94 -15.59
N ILE A 84 1.06 -7.00 -16.39
CA ILE A 84 1.27 -7.15 -17.84
C ILE A 84 2.76 -6.84 -18.11
N PRO A 85 3.60 -7.87 -18.35
CA PRO A 85 5.05 -7.71 -18.48
C PRO A 85 5.46 -6.70 -19.55
N GLU A 86 4.74 -6.60 -20.66
CA GLU A 86 5.05 -5.68 -21.75
C GLU A 86 4.80 -4.22 -21.37
N ILE A 87 3.83 -3.95 -20.47
CA ILE A 87 3.59 -2.61 -19.93
C ILE A 87 4.62 -2.30 -18.86
N ALA A 88 4.87 -3.23 -17.94
CA ALA A 88 5.90 -3.08 -16.91
C ALA A 88 7.29 -2.80 -17.51
N GLY A 89 7.63 -3.50 -18.61
CA GLY A 89 8.88 -3.29 -19.35
C GLY A 89 9.00 -1.92 -20.02
N LYS A 90 7.88 -1.29 -20.42
CA LYS A 90 7.90 0.09 -20.97
C LYS A 90 8.11 1.17 -19.91
N VAL A 91 7.70 0.89 -18.67
CA VAL A 91 7.77 1.82 -17.54
C VAL A 91 9.09 1.67 -16.76
N SER A 92 9.73 0.50 -16.87
CA SER A 92 11.03 0.24 -16.25
C SER A 92 12.12 1.10 -16.93
N GLU A 93 12.85 1.87 -16.13
CA GLU A 93 13.98 2.70 -16.60
C GLU A 93 15.30 2.00 -16.30
N GLY A 94 16.11 1.74 -17.33
CA GLY A 94 17.43 1.11 -17.17
C GLY A 94 17.35 -0.33 -16.63
N ASP A 95 18.11 -0.60 -15.57
CA ASP A 95 18.20 -1.93 -14.95
C ASP A 95 17.14 -2.17 -13.85
N GLU A 96 16.35 -1.14 -13.49
CA GLU A 96 15.36 -1.24 -12.42
C GLU A 96 14.03 -1.76 -12.96
N LYS A 97 13.78 -3.05 -12.73
CA LYS A 97 12.52 -3.71 -13.08
C LYS A 97 11.43 -3.46 -12.04
N TYR A 98 10.26 -3.06 -12.52
CA TYR A 98 9.03 -3.14 -11.74
C TYR A 98 8.48 -4.57 -11.72
N ILE A 99 8.10 -5.05 -10.54
CA ILE A 99 7.55 -6.39 -10.33
C ILE A 99 6.06 -6.33 -9.97
N SER A 100 5.38 -7.47 -10.05
CA SER A 100 3.96 -7.59 -9.69
C SER A 100 3.72 -7.48 -8.19
N ALA A 101 2.47 -7.20 -7.77
CA ALA A 101 2.10 -7.28 -6.36
C ALA A 101 2.37 -8.67 -5.76
N ASP A 102 2.18 -9.74 -6.54
CA ASP A 102 2.46 -11.12 -6.11
C ASP A 102 3.94 -11.38 -5.86
N GLU A 103 4.84 -10.85 -6.69
CA GLU A 103 6.29 -10.93 -6.46
C GLU A 103 6.77 -10.01 -5.33
N MET A 104 6.05 -8.91 -5.10
CA MET A 104 6.29 -8.03 -3.95
C MET A 104 5.93 -8.71 -2.63
N LYS A 105 4.97 -9.65 -2.63
CA LYS A 105 4.64 -10.45 -1.43
C LYS A 105 5.85 -11.28 -1.03
N GLY A 106 6.16 -11.28 0.26
CA GLY A 106 7.21 -12.12 0.82
C GLY A 106 8.24 -11.33 1.60
N GLU A 107 9.46 -11.86 1.63
CA GLU A 107 10.54 -11.43 2.51
C GLU A 107 11.26 -10.19 1.96
N PHE A 108 11.56 -9.26 2.85
CA PHE A 108 12.37 -8.07 2.60
C PHE A 108 13.54 -8.09 3.57
N ASP A 109 14.75 -8.30 3.05
CA ASP A 109 15.97 -8.15 3.81
C ASP A 109 16.15 -6.72 4.34
N PRO A 110 16.93 -6.54 5.42
CA PRO A 110 17.27 -5.22 5.95
C PRO A 110 17.77 -4.24 4.88
N GLY A 111 17.14 -3.06 4.80
CA GLY A 111 17.54 -2.00 3.88
C GLY A 111 17.14 -2.19 2.42
N VAL A 112 16.63 -3.38 2.04
CA VAL A 112 16.25 -3.68 0.65
C VAL A 112 14.99 -2.91 0.26
N THR A 113 15.01 -2.37 -0.97
CA THR A 113 13.87 -1.72 -1.61
C THR A 113 13.42 -2.55 -2.79
N LYS A 114 12.12 -2.88 -2.85
CA LYS A 114 11.50 -3.49 -4.03
C LYS A 114 10.54 -2.47 -4.68
N LYS A 115 10.44 -2.52 -6.00
CA LYS A 115 9.62 -1.60 -6.82
C LYS A 115 8.50 -2.38 -7.48
N GLY A 116 7.26 -2.05 -7.17
CA GLY A 116 6.07 -2.68 -7.72
C GLY A 116 5.35 -1.78 -8.74
N ILE A 117 4.58 -2.40 -9.63
CA ILE A 117 3.65 -1.72 -10.52
C ILE A 117 2.27 -2.38 -10.41
N ALA A 118 1.24 -1.57 -10.21
CA ALA A 118 -0.15 -1.99 -10.34
C ALA A 118 -0.69 -1.48 -11.68
N ILE A 119 -1.38 -2.34 -12.41
CA ILE A 119 -1.91 -2.00 -13.73
C ILE A 119 -3.40 -2.32 -13.75
N PHE A 120 -4.21 -1.32 -14.08
CA PHE A 120 -5.67 -1.43 -14.11
C PHE A 120 -6.19 -1.20 -15.54
N GLU A 121 -7.01 -2.14 -16.01
CA GLU A 121 -7.64 -2.13 -17.33
C GLU A 121 -9.05 -1.50 -17.25
N ASP A 122 -9.47 -0.82 -18.31
CA ASP A 122 -10.86 -0.34 -18.51
C ASP A 122 -11.44 0.50 -17.34
N ILE A 123 -10.60 1.36 -16.75
CA ILE A 123 -11.05 2.32 -15.74
C ILE A 123 -12.16 3.20 -16.33
N ASP A 124 -13.24 3.38 -15.55
CA ASP A 124 -14.41 4.15 -15.95
C ASP A 124 -14.01 5.56 -16.41
N PRO A 125 -14.26 5.93 -17.68
CA PRO A 125 -13.86 7.23 -18.21
C PRO A 125 -14.56 8.40 -17.48
N HIS A 126 -15.72 8.14 -16.89
CA HIS A 126 -16.50 9.11 -16.13
C HIS A 126 -16.08 9.25 -14.67
N ALA A 127 -15.18 8.39 -14.17
CA ALA A 127 -14.65 8.52 -12.82
C ALA A 127 -13.92 9.86 -12.65
N LYS A 128 -14.30 10.60 -11.61
CA LYS A 128 -13.66 11.87 -11.23
C LYS A 128 -12.75 11.72 -10.02
N ARG A 129 -12.87 10.60 -9.31
CA ARG A 129 -12.01 10.26 -8.17
C ARG A 129 -11.69 8.78 -8.21
N ILE A 130 -10.44 8.47 -7.91
CA ILE A 130 -9.97 7.10 -7.69
C ILE A 130 -9.39 6.99 -6.29
N ASN A 131 -9.58 5.84 -5.65
CA ASN A 131 -8.87 5.46 -4.44
C ASN A 131 -8.08 4.20 -4.73
N ILE A 132 -6.78 4.26 -4.51
CA ILE A 132 -5.88 3.12 -4.58
C ILE A 132 -5.61 2.66 -3.15
N PHE A 133 -5.80 1.37 -2.90
CA PHE A 133 -5.58 0.74 -1.61
C PHE A 133 -4.35 -0.16 -1.71
N MET A 134 -3.49 -0.07 -0.70
CA MET A 134 -2.31 -0.93 -0.52
C MET A 134 -2.37 -1.62 0.84
N THR A 135 -2.27 -2.94 0.87
CA THR A 135 -2.21 -3.72 2.13
C THR A 135 -0.76 -4.01 2.54
N GLY A 136 -0.58 -4.55 3.75
CA GLY A 136 0.71 -5.06 4.22
C GLY A 136 1.69 -4.01 4.75
N LEU A 137 1.38 -2.72 4.64
CA LEU A 137 2.25 -1.64 5.13
C LEU A 137 2.24 -1.44 6.65
N SER A 138 1.26 -2.02 7.35
CA SER A 138 1.17 -1.95 8.82
C SER A 138 1.52 -3.32 9.43
N HIS A 139 2.41 -3.33 10.42
CA HIS A 139 2.88 -4.55 11.09
C HIS A 139 1.91 -5.07 12.19
N LEU A 140 0.68 -4.57 12.27
CA LEU A 140 -0.27 -4.96 13.33
C LEU A 140 -0.96 -6.32 13.11
N PHE A 141 -0.61 -7.07 12.06
CA PHE A 141 -1.38 -8.23 11.61
C PHE A 141 -0.59 -9.53 11.53
N PHE A 142 0.00 -9.92 12.64
CA PHE A 142 0.12 -11.34 12.96
C PHE A 142 -0.72 -11.59 14.22
N TRP A 143 -1.74 -12.45 14.10
CA TRP A 143 -2.35 -13.25 15.18
C TRP A 143 -3.81 -13.04 15.60
N ARG A 144 -4.63 -12.21 14.94
CA ARG A 144 -6.09 -12.28 15.14
C ARG A 144 -6.86 -12.35 13.83
N TRP A 145 -7.34 -13.54 13.54
CA TRP A 145 -8.44 -13.80 12.63
C TRP A 145 -9.57 -12.78 12.91
N ARG A 146 -9.94 -11.95 11.92
CA ARG A 146 -11.09 -11.02 11.87
C ARG A 146 -10.94 -9.55 12.30
N LEU A 147 -9.84 -8.87 12.05
CA LEU A 147 -9.86 -7.39 12.13
C LEU A 147 -9.25 -6.82 10.86
N VAL A 148 -10.06 -6.12 10.07
CA VAL A 148 -9.71 -5.04 9.14
C VAL A 148 -8.20 -4.86 8.94
N ASP A 149 -7.63 -5.38 7.85
CA ASP A 149 -6.30 -4.95 7.45
C ASP A 149 -6.37 -3.45 7.18
N PRO A 150 -5.64 -2.60 7.93
CA PRO A 150 -5.61 -1.18 7.66
C PRO A 150 -4.86 -1.01 6.34
N SER A 151 -5.62 -0.86 5.27
CA SER A 151 -5.07 -0.53 3.98
C SER A 151 -4.63 0.93 4.01
N TYR A 152 -3.51 1.20 3.36
CA TYR A 152 -3.11 2.55 3.05
C TYR A 152 -3.92 2.99 1.84
N LYS A 153 -4.78 3.98 2.02
CA LYS A 153 -5.63 4.54 0.97
C LYS A 153 -4.98 5.80 0.44
N ILE A 154 -4.89 5.91 -0.88
CA ILE A 154 -4.44 7.10 -1.58
C ILE A 154 -5.53 7.52 -2.54
N THR A 155 -6.04 8.73 -2.37
CA THR A 155 -7.13 9.28 -3.16
C THR A 155 -6.59 10.32 -4.12
N TYR A 156 -6.97 10.15 -5.39
CA TYR A 156 -6.69 11.13 -6.44
C TYR A 156 -7.99 11.66 -7.03
N LYS A 157 -7.98 12.93 -7.37
CA LYS A 157 -9.04 13.61 -8.11
C LYS A 157 -8.58 13.90 -9.53
N LYS A 158 -9.47 13.67 -10.50
CA LYS A 158 -9.22 13.95 -11.91
C LYS A 158 -9.30 15.45 -12.16
N SER A 159 -8.29 15.99 -12.84
CA SER A 159 -8.25 17.37 -13.31
C SER A 159 -7.74 17.38 -14.76
N GLY A 160 -8.67 17.47 -15.71
CA GLY A 160 -8.38 17.23 -17.12
C GLY A 160 -7.97 15.77 -17.34
N ASP A 161 -6.79 15.57 -17.95
CA ASP A 161 -6.22 14.24 -18.21
C ASP A 161 -5.29 13.74 -17.10
N LYS A 162 -5.11 14.53 -16.03
CA LYS A 162 -4.18 14.22 -14.94
C LYS A 162 -4.91 13.86 -13.65
N TRP A 163 -4.25 13.06 -12.82
CA TRP A 163 -4.66 12.75 -11.46
C TRP A 163 -3.90 13.66 -10.49
N ILE A 164 -4.63 14.32 -9.60
CA ILE A 164 -4.07 15.19 -8.56
C ILE A 164 -4.31 14.51 -7.21
N LEU A 165 -3.27 14.36 -6.42
CA LEU A 165 -3.36 13.82 -5.06
C LEU A 165 -4.31 14.71 -4.23
N GLU A 166 -5.33 14.09 -3.63
CA GLU A 166 -6.30 14.76 -2.79
C GLU A 166 -6.02 14.48 -1.31
N GLU A 167 -5.89 13.21 -0.94
CA GLU A 167 -5.58 12.77 0.42
C GLU A 167 -4.90 11.39 0.40
N HIS A 168 -4.18 11.06 1.47
CA HIS A 168 -3.64 9.72 1.68
C HIS A 168 -3.46 9.41 3.17
N GLY A 169 -3.52 8.12 3.52
CA GLY A 169 -3.28 7.67 4.88
C GLY A 169 -3.81 6.26 5.15
N PHE A 170 -3.50 5.73 6.33
CA PHE A 170 -4.08 4.48 6.79
C PHE A 170 -5.58 4.66 7.06
N THR A 171 -6.38 3.77 6.50
CA THR A 171 -7.82 3.73 6.73
C THR A 171 -8.23 2.40 7.35
N LYS A 172 -9.33 2.39 8.10
CA LYS A 172 -10.02 1.17 8.55
C LYS A 172 -11.18 0.80 7.61
N ASP A 173 -11.19 1.38 6.41
CA ASP A 173 -12.23 1.11 5.41
C ASP A 173 -12.08 -0.31 4.86
N ASN A 174 -13.10 -1.14 5.08
CA ASN A 174 -13.18 -2.54 4.63
C ASN A 174 -13.80 -2.69 3.24
N SER A 175 -14.09 -1.61 2.53
CA SER A 175 -14.69 -1.68 1.19
C SER A 175 -13.89 -2.58 0.22
N HIS A 176 -12.59 -2.76 0.47
CA HIS A 176 -11.69 -3.65 -0.26
C HIS A 176 -11.75 -5.14 0.15
N ILE A 177 -12.27 -5.49 1.33
CA ILE A 177 -12.20 -6.85 1.91
C ILE A 177 -13.33 -7.78 1.40
N ASN A 178 -14.46 -7.22 0.93
CA ASN A 178 -15.63 -8.01 0.49
C ASN A 178 -15.39 -8.93 -0.72
N TYR A 179 -14.17 -8.99 -1.27
CA TYR A 179 -13.84 -9.82 -2.42
C TYR A 179 -13.02 -11.09 -2.06
N ALA A 180 -12.35 -11.13 -0.91
CA ALA A 180 -11.50 -12.27 -0.55
C ALA A 180 -12.26 -13.52 -0.06
N ASP A 181 -13.55 -13.40 0.29
CA ASP A 181 -14.41 -14.52 0.67
C ASP A 181 -15.61 -14.64 -0.29
N PRO A 182 -15.62 -15.59 -1.25
CA PRO A 182 -16.90 -16.07 -1.74
C PRO A 182 -17.68 -16.64 -0.55
N PRO A 183 -18.98 -16.33 -0.37
CA PRO A 183 -19.74 -16.87 0.74
C PRO A 183 -19.78 -18.39 0.65
N GLU A 184 -18.99 -19.04 1.50
CA GLU A 184 -19.05 -20.48 1.76
C GLU A 184 -20.32 -20.79 2.58
N ARG A 185 -21.48 -20.52 1.97
CA ARG A 185 -22.82 -20.87 2.45
C ARG A 185 -23.72 -21.23 1.27
N SER A 186 -23.46 -22.38 0.65
CA SER A 186 -24.53 -23.10 -0.08
C SER A 186 -24.30 -24.60 -0.29
N ARG A 187 -23.19 -25.20 0.16
CA ARG A 187 -23.00 -26.67 0.10
C ARG A 187 -23.12 -27.34 1.46
N ALA A 188 -24.27 -27.17 2.09
CA ALA A 188 -24.74 -28.07 3.15
C ALA A 188 -26.24 -28.27 2.94
N GLY A 189 -26.60 -29.22 2.07
CA GLY A 189 -28.00 -29.55 1.85
C GLY A 189 -28.26 -30.33 0.57
N LYS A 190 -27.92 -31.62 0.57
CA LYS A 190 -28.68 -32.75 0.01
C LYS A 190 -27.78 -33.98 -0.12
N LEU A 191 -27.71 -34.75 0.96
CA LEU A 191 -27.62 -36.20 0.84
C LEU A 191 -29.08 -36.69 0.87
N LYS A 192 -29.52 -37.30 -0.23
CA LYS A 192 -30.65 -38.23 -0.26
C LYS A 192 -30.09 -39.62 -0.15
#